data_AF-A0A3C1U1N0-F1
#
_entry.id   AF-A0A3C1U1N0-F1
#
_cell.length_a   1.000
_cell.length_b   1.000
_cell.length_c   1.000
_cell.angle_alpha   90.00
_cell.angle_beta   90.00
_cell.angle_gamma   90.00
#
_symmetry.space_group_name_H-M   'P 1'
#
loop_
_entity.id
_entity.type
_entity.pdbx_description
1 polymer ?
#
loop_
_entity_poly.entity_id
_entity_poly.type
_entity_poly.pdbx_seq_one_letter_code
_entity_poly.pdbx_strand_id
1 'polypeptide(L)'
;MTRRWRYCRWMLCSGKSSLEWLVQVPMPVPVPVPVSVSECRHSDEGQGDRTMMRSRANIAVMLVVVVSLFGITSPVQAANYMARDHLVVDLRHGIDWLRCSVGQVWNGTECKGDIVRLNHEDIDIAVKQAGEQLGGTWRLPNLEELEDLLCKSCKRPLIDPEMFPGTESEPYWTGEQNGLSTRHYFS
;
A
#
# COMPACT_ATOMS: atom_id res chain seq x y z
N MET A 1 -39.32 1.17 -7.07
CA MET A 1 -38.09 1.87 -6.61
C MET A 1 -37.41 1.01 -5.54
N THR A 2 -36.47 0.11 -5.87
CA THR A 2 -35.64 -0.68 -4.90
C THR A 2 -34.59 -1.56 -5.62
N ARG A 3 -33.91 -1.03 -6.65
CA ARG A 3 -32.81 -1.75 -7.33
C ARG A 3 -31.44 -1.11 -7.14
N ARG A 4 -31.32 -0.07 -6.31
CA ARG A 4 -30.08 0.71 -6.19
C ARG A 4 -28.99 0.03 -5.34
N TRP A 5 -29.36 -0.97 -4.55
CA TRP A 5 -28.45 -1.67 -3.61
C TRP A 5 -28.33 -3.17 -3.89
N ARG A 6 -28.78 -3.65 -5.05
CA ARG A 6 -28.62 -5.07 -5.41
C ARG A 6 -27.22 -5.37 -5.92
N TYR A 7 -26.59 -4.39 -6.55
CA TYR A 7 -25.34 -4.54 -7.28
C TYR A 7 -24.35 -3.50 -6.75
N CYS A 8 -23.52 -3.89 -5.78
CA CYS A 8 -22.40 -3.06 -5.29
C CYS A 8 -21.08 -3.56 -5.88
N ARG A 9 -20.04 -2.75 -5.72
CA ARG A 9 -18.69 -3.04 -6.19
C ARG A 9 -17.89 -3.83 -5.15
N TRP A 10 -16.73 -4.31 -5.57
CA TRP A 10 -15.97 -5.32 -4.86
C TRP A 10 -14.51 -4.94 -4.74
N MET A 11 -14.00 -5.07 -3.52
CA MET A 11 -12.58 -5.19 -3.20
C MET A 11 -12.40 -6.51 -2.47
N LEU A 12 -11.40 -7.29 -2.89
CA LEU A 12 -11.04 -8.55 -2.23
C LEU A 12 -9.81 -8.32 -1.36
N CYS A 13 -9.83 -8.94 -0.20
CA CYS A 13 -8.69 -8.99 0.70
C CYS A 13 -8.32 -10.45 1.01
N SER A 14 -7.05 -10.66 1.37
CA SER A 14 -6.56 -11.98 1.79
C SER A 14 -7.14 -12.39 3.15
N GLY A 15 -7.29 -13.69 3.37
CA GLY A 15 -7.69 -14.28 4.65
C GLY A 15 -6.71 -14.05 5.81
N LYS A 16 -5.41 -13.85 5.51
CA LYS A 16 -4.32 -13.44 6.42
C LYS A 16 -3.05 -13.24 5.59
N SER A 17 -2.27 -12.20 5.87
CA SER A 17 -1.13 -11.80 5.03
C SER A 17 -0.14 -12.95 4.85
N SER A 18 0.27 -13.06 3.61
CA SER A 18 1.29 -13.94 3.08
C SER A 18 2.68 -13.64 3.65
N LEU A 19 2.99 -14.14 4.85
CA LEU A 19 4.38 -14.49 5.20
C LEU A 19 4.69 -15.98 4.92
N GLU A 20 3.70 -16.76 4.50
CA GLU A 20 3.84 -18.19 4.19
C GLU A 20 4.14 -18.50 2.70
N TRP A 21 4.05 -17.53 1.78
CA TRP A 21 4.18 -17.81 0.33
C TRP A 21 5.58 -17.60 -0.27
N LEU A 22 6.63 -17.41 0.54
CA LEU A 22 7.99 -17.20 0.02
C LEU A 22 8.63 -18.42 -0.67
N VAL A 23 7.93 -19.55 -0.84
CA VAL A 23 8.56 -20.82 -1.28
C VAL A 23 8.21 -21.26 -2.70
N GLN A 24 7.18 -20.76 -3.39
CA GLN A 24 6.64 -21.51 -4.55
C GLN A 24 6.28 -20.78 -5.85
N VAL A 25 6.85 -19.60 -6.14
CA VAL A 25 6.76 -19.06 -7.52
C VAL A 25 8.16 -18.72 -8.05
N PRO A 26 8.66 -19.39 -9.11
CA PRO A 26 9.86 -18.95 -9.80
C PRO A 26 9.56 -17.62 -10.49
N MET A 27 10.05 -16.53 -9.90
CA MET A 27 9.92 -15.19 -10.46
C MET A 27 10.72 -15.08 -11.77
N PRO A 28 10.18 -14.47 -12.84
CA PRO A 28 11.02 -13.93 -13.90
C PRO A 28 11.88 -12.81 -13.31
N VAL A 29 13.19 -12.97 -13.40
CA VAL A 29 14.22 -12.01 -12.98
C VAL A 29 13.96 -10.63 -13.61
N PRO A 30 13.76 -9.56 -12.81
CA PRO A 30 13.79 -8.21 -13.36
C PRO A 30 15.22 -7.85 -13.78
N VAL A 31 15.34 -7.51 -15.06
CA VAL A 31 16.51 -6.91 -15.69
C VAL A 31 16.87 -5.60 -14.96
N PRO A 32 18.15 -5.34 -14.64
CA PRO A 32 18.55 -4.13 -13.95
C PRO A 32 18.34 -2.90 -14.85
N VAL A 33 17.48 -2.00 -14.39
CA VAL A 33 17.36 -0.64 -14.92
C VAL A 33 18.59 0.15 -14.46
N PRO A 34 19.29 0.90 -15.33
CA PRO A 34 20.48 1.65 -14.94
C PRO A 34 20.06 2.85 -14.07
N VAL A 35 20.28 2.73 -12.76
CA VAL A 35 20.26 3.87 -11.86
C VAL A 35 21.52 4.69 -12.17
N SER A 36 21.33 5.89 -12.72
CA SER A 36 22.42 6.85 -12.89
C SER A 36 22.81 7.39 -11.51
N VAL A 37 23.75 6.68 -10.87
CA VAL A 37 24.42 7.14 -9.66
C VAL A 37 25.40 8.23 -10.07
N SER A 38 25.13 9.48 -9.69
CA SER A 38 26.12 10.55 -9.78
C SER A 38 27.24 10.27 -8.78
N GLU A 39 28.41 9.85 -9.26
CA GLU A 39 29.64 9.72 -8.49
C GLU A 39 30.13 11.07 -7.98
N CYS A 40 30.11 11.26 -6.65
CA CYS A 40 30.91 12.30 -6.01
C CYS A 40 32.34 11.80 -5.87
N ARG A 41 33.23 12.28 -6.75
CA ARG A 41 34.66 11.97 -6.74
C ARG A 41 35.33 12.67 -5.57
N HIS A 42 35.75 11.90 -4.55
CA HIS A 42 36.75 12.32 -3.57
C HIS A 42 38.15 12.21 -4.20
N SER A 43 38.97 13.24 -4.00
CA SER A 43 40.43 13.13 -4.10
C SER A 43 41.02 13.76 -2.85
N ASP A 44 41.34 12.92 -1.90
CA ASP A 44 42.33 13.22 -0.87
C ASP A 44 43.71 12.82 -1.40
N GLU A 45 44.70 13.70 -1.24
CA GLU A 45 45.78 13.55 -0.25
C GLU A 45 47.03 14.36 -0.66
N GLY A 46 47.59 15.14 0.28
CA GLY A 46 48.74 15.99 0.02
C GLY A 46 49.18 16.82 1.24
N GLN A 47 49.60 16.11 2.28
CA GLN A 47 50.14 16.53 3.57
C GLN A 47 51.08 17.76 3.58
N GLY A 48 50.89 18.66 4.55
CA GLY A 48 51.84 19.70 4.96
C GLY A 48 51.72 19.99 6.45
N ASP A 49 52.66 19.46 7.23
CA ASP A 49 52.74 19.42 8.69
C ASP A 49 53.05 20.79 9.36
N ARG A 50 52.76 20.83 10.67
CA ARG A 50 53.15 21.78 11.73
C ARG A 50 52.29 23.02 11.91
N THR A 51 51.49 23.02 12.97
CA THR A 51 51.96 23.60 14.23
C THR A 51 50.98 23.36 15.37
N MET A 52 51.54 22.80 16.44
CA MET A 52 50.96 22.67 17.77
C MET A 52 50.64 24.05 18.34
N MET A 53 49.35 24.37 18.54
CA MET A 53 49.00 25.45 19.48
C MET A 53 47.66 25.17 20.19
N ARG A 54 47.82 24.88 21.48
CA ARG A 54 46.76 24.79 22.49
C ARG A 54 45.93 26.09 22.49
N SER A 55 44.62 26.00 22.28
CA SER A 55 43.69 27.04 22.76
C SER A 55 42.37 26.42 23.19
N ARG A 56 42.22 26.26 24.50
CA ARG A 56 41.01 25.75 25.17
C ARG A 56 39.96 26.87 25.16
N ALA A 57 39.22 27.06 24.06
CA ALA A 57 38.04 27.93 24.07
C ALA A 57 37.00 27.72 22.96
N ASN A 58 37.27 26.99 21.86
CA ASN A 58 36.41 27.04 20.67
C ASN A 58 35.74 25.71 20.27
N ILE A 59 36.02 24.61 20.98
CA ILE A 59 35.45 23.29 20.69
C ILE A 59 33.94 23.26 21.01
N ALA A 60 33.53 23.91 22.11
CA ALA A 60 32.12 23.96 22.51
C ALA A 60 31.25 24.70 21.48
N VAL A 61 31.76 25.77 20.86
CA VAL A 61 31.05 26.55 19.83
C VAL A 61 30.92 25.75 18.53
N MET A 62 31.97 25.05 18.11
CA MET A 62 31.91 24.16 16.93
C MET A 62 30.95 22.99 17.14
N LEU A 63 30.91 22.40 18.34
CA LEU A 63 29.96 21.33 18.66
C LEU A 63 28.50 21.83 18.65
N VAL A 64 28.24 23.05 19.13
CA VAL A 64 26.91 23.67 19.09
C VAL A 64 26.47 23.98 17.65
N VAL A 65 27.37 24.43 16.79
CA VAL A 65 27.07 24.70 15.36
C VAL A 65 26.80 23.41 14.58
N VAL A 66 27.57 22.35 14.82
CA VAL A 66 27.35 21.03 14.20
C VAL A 66 26.04 20.40 14.67
N VAL A 67 25.70 20.48 15.96
CA VAL A 67 24.41 19.98 16.48
C VAL A 67 23.23 20.78 15.91
N SER A 68 23.40 22.08 15.67
CA SER A 68 22.37 22.94 15.05
C SER A 68 22.15 22.64 13.56
N LEU A 69 23.18 22.15 12.85
CA LEU A 69 23.10 21.75 11.43
C LEU A 69 22.61 20.30 11.23
N PHE A 70 22.80 19.42 12.21
CA PHE A 70 22.36 18.02 12.16
C PHE A 70 20.99 17.76 12.82
N GLY A 71 20.32 18.80 13.34
CA GLY A 71 19.07 18.70 14.11
C GLY A 71 17.77 18.57 13.31
N ILE A 72 17.81 18.27 12.00
CA ILE A 72 16.58 18.09 11.21
C ILE A 72 16.08 16.64 11.39
N THR A 73 15.43 16.36 12.51
CA THR A 73 14.67 15.11 12.67
C THR A 73 13.45 15.19 11.77
N SER A 74 13.54 14.62 10.57
CA SER A 74 12.37 14.44 9.72
C SER A 74 11.42 13.46 10.39
N PRO A 75 10.12 13.75 10.50
CA PRO A 75 9.17 12.74 10.97
C PRO A 75 9.13 11.61 9.94
N VAL A 76 9.66 10.44 10.30
CA VAL A 76 9.38 9.20 9.57
C VAL A 76 7.94 8.83 9.88
N GLN A 77 7.05 9.10 8.93
CA GLN A 77 5.68 8.59 8.97
C GLN A 77 5.73 7.12 8.52
N ALA A 78 5.35 6.19 9.38
CA ALA A 78 5.14 4.81 8.95
C ALA A 78 3.97 4.79 7.94
N ALA A 79 4.21 4.24 6.75
CA ALA A 79 3.15 4.00 5.78
C ALA A 79 2.32 2.79 6.24
N ASN A 80 0.99 2.92 6.23
CA ASN A 80 0.09 1.81 6.57
C ASN A 80 -0.11 0.83 5.40
N TYR A 81 0.16 1.28 4.17
CA TYR A 81 -0.01 0.54 2.93
C TYR A 81 1.30 0.46 2.16
N MET A 82 1.58 -0.70 1.56
CA MET A 82 2.72 -0.92 0.67
C MET A 82 2.27 -1.55 -0.65
N ALA A 83 2.57 -0.89 -1.77
CA ALA A 83 2.28 -1.39 -3.11
C ALA A 83 3.19 -2.57 -3.50
N ARG A 84 2.61 -3.66 -4.04
CA ARG A 84 3.33 -4.81 -4.60
C ARG A 84 2.61 -5.32 -5.85
N ASP A 85 3.00 -4.80 -7.03
CA ASP A 85 2.36 -5.11 -8.31
C ASP A 85 0.82 -4.94 -8.24
N HIS A 86 0.07 -6.03 -8.40
CA HIS A 86 -1.39 -6.05 -8.39
C HIS A 86 -1.99 -6.08 -6.97
N LEU A 87 -1.15 -6.04 -5.93
CA LEU A 87 -1.52 -6.11 -4.52
C LEU A 87 -1.14 -4.84 -3.76
N VAL A 88 -1.87 -4.57 -2.68
CA VAL A 88 -1.54 -3.55 -1.68
C VAL A 88 -1.53 -4.23 -0.31
N VAL A 89 -0.35 -4.29 0.31
CA VAL A 89 -0.16 -4.87 1.63
C VAL A 89 -0.62 -3.86 2.68
N ASP A 90 -1.57 -4.26 3.52
CA ASP A 90 -2.04 -3.51 4.69
C ASP A 90 -1.33 -4.01 5.94
N LEU A 91 -0.49 -3.15 6.50
CA LEU A 91 0.33 -3.47 7.68
C LEU A 91 -0.46 -3.37 8.99
N ARG A 92 -1.63 -2.72 9.00
CA ARG A 92 -2.47 -2.58 10.20
C ARG A 92 -3.23 -3.85 10.47
N HIS A 93 -3.87 -4.41 9.44
CA HIS A 93 -4.65 -5.64 9.56
C HIS A 93 -3.85 -6.91 9.24
N GLY A 94 -2.68 -6.76 8.60
CA GLY A 94 -1.92 -7.90 8.12
C GLY A 94 -2.71 -8.67 7.06
N ILE A 95 -3.22 -7.95 6.06
CA ILE A 95 -3.95 -8.50 4.91
C ILE A 95 -3.42 -7.89 3.62
N ASP A 96 -3.61 -8.60 2.51
CA ASP A 96 -3.27 -8.10 1.18
C ASP A 96 -4.54 -7.76 0.44
N TRP A 97 -4.62 -6.56 -0.12
CA TRP A 97 -5.73 -6.07 -0.93
C TRP A 97 -5.44 -6.22 -2.41
N LEU A 98 -6.45 -6.57 -3.20
CA LEU A 98 -6.36 -6.35 -4.65
C LEU A 98 -6.36 -4.86 -4.94
N ARG A 99 -5.38 -4.42 -5.75
CA ARG A 99 -5.23 -3.01 -6.16
C ARG A 99 -6.39 -2.53 -7.03
N CYS A 100 -6.95 -3.44 -7.84
CA CYS A 100 -8.03 -3.14 -8.78
C CYS A 100 -9.36 -3.69 -8.27
N SER A 101 -10.45 -3.02 -8.64
CA SER A 101 -11.80 -3.54 -8.40
C SER A 101 -12.06 -4.80 -9.24
N VAL A 102 -12.94 -5.68 -8.78
CA VAL A 102 -13.26 -6.93 -9.52
C VAL A 102 -13.74 -6.63 -10.95
N GLY A 103 -13.21 -7.35 -11.93
CA GLY A 103 -13.44 -7.12 -13.36
C GLY A 103 -12.32 -6.31 -14.04
N GLN A 104 -11.43 -5.70 -13.26
CA GLN A 104 -10.24 -5.03 -13.76
C GLN A 104 -8.98 -5.84 -13.52
N VAL A 105 -7.97 -5.58 -14.35
CA VAL A 105 -6.65 -6.20 -14.28
C VAL A 105 -5.60 -5.10 -14.18
N TRP A 106 -4.63 -5.30 -13.29
CA TRP A 106 -3.49 -4.41 -13.15
C TRP A 106 -2.51 -4.60 -14.31
N ASN A 107 -2.15 -3.51 -15.00
CA ASN A 107 -1.21 -3.55 -16.12
C ASN A 107 0.23 -3.11 -15.76
N GLY A 108 0.52 -2.88 -14.47
CA GLY A 108 1.78 -2.30 -14.00
C GLY A 108 1.71 -0.80 -13.67
N THR A 109 0.71 -0.09 -14.19
CA THR A 109 0.55 1.37 -13.99
C THR A 109 -0.87 1.78 -13.58
N GLU A 110 -1.89 1.10 -14.11
CA GLU A 110 -3.29 1.40 -13.88
C GLU A 110 -4.15 0.12 -13.95
N CYS A 111 -5.38 0.23 -13.46
CA CYS A 111 -6.39 -0.82 -13.57
C CYS A 111 -7.12 -0.68 -14.91
N LYS A 112 -7.07 -1.72 -15.76
CA LYS A 112 -7.75 -1.79 -17.06
C LYS A 112 -8.89 -2.78 -17.04
N GLY A 113 -9.94 -2.50 -17.81
CA GLY A 113 -11.14 -3.32 -17.90
C GLY A 113 -12.35 -2.63 -17.28
N ASP A 114 -13.51 -3.24 -17.46
CA ASP A 114 -14.77 -2.76 -16.92
C ASP A 114 -15.04 -3.40 -15.57
N ILE A 115 -15.48 -2.57 -14.62
CA ILE A 115 -15.80 -3.10 -13.30
C ILE A 115 -17.09 -3.90 -13.34
N VAL A 116 -17.01 -5.11 -12.79
CA VAL A 116 -18.16 -6.00 -12.67
C VAL A 116 -18.84 -5.74 -11.34
N ARG A 117 -20.16 -5.52 -11.40
CA ARG A 117 -21.01 -5.44 -10.20
C ARG A 117 -21.56 -6.84 -9.92
N LEU A 118 -21.29 -7.37 -8.74
CA LEU A 118 -21.72 -8.71 -8.34
C LEU A 118 -22.73 -8.63 -7.20
N ASN A 119 -23.64 -9.60 -7.17
CA ASN A 119 -24.55 -9.78 -6.04
C ASN A 119 -23.85 -10.58 -4.92
N HIS A 120 -24.45 -10.56 -3.72
CA HIS A 120 -23.96 -11.35 -2.59
C HIS A 120 -24.13 -12.88 -2.79
N GLU A 121 -24.74 -13.33 -3.89
CA GLU A 121 -24.80 -14.75 -4.26
C GLU A 121 -23.62 -15.16 -5.16
N ASP A 122 -22.97 -14.19 -5.81
CA ASP A 122 -21.89 -14.44 -6.78
C ASP A 122 -20.49 -14.40 -6.10
N ILE A 123 -20.45 -14.15 -4.80
CA ILE A 123 -19.23 -14.00 -3.98
C ILE A 123 -18.35 -15.23 -4.08
N ASP A 124 -18.95 -16.38 -3.82
CA ASP A 124 -18.23 -17.65 -3.72
C ASP A 124 -17.58 -17.99 -5.06
N ILE A 125 -18.25 -17.63 -6.15
CA ILE A 125 -17.75 -17.78 -7.51
C ILE A 125 -16.56 -16.84 -7.74
N ALA A 126 -16.70 -15.55 -7.41
CA ALA A 126 -15.64 -14.56 -7.61
C ALA A 126 -14.40 -14.83 -6.74
N VAL A 127 -14.60 -15.20 -5.47
CA VAL A 127 -13.53 -15.59 -4.55
C VAL A 127 -12.80 -16.83 -5.05
N LYS A 128 -13.54 -17.83 -5.51
CA LYS A 128 -12.95 -19.04 -6.09
C LYS A 128 -12.12 -18.72 -7.34
N GLN A 129 -12.66 -17.90 -8.24
CA GLN A 129 -11.95 -17.46 -9.44
C GLN A 129 -10.68 -16.68 -9.10
N ALA A 130 -10.73 -15.79 -8.11
CA ALA A 130 -9.56 -15.07 -7.64
C ALA A 130 -8.49 -16.03 -7.08
N GLY A 131 -8.89 -17.05 -6.31
CA GLY A 131 -7.98 -18.08 -5.81
C GLY A 131 -7.35 -18.90 -6.92
N GLU A 132 -8.11 -19.25 -7.96
CA GLU A 132 -7.61 -20.00 -9.13
C GLU A 132 -6.64 -19.17 -9.99
N GLN A 133 -6.86 -17.85 -10.11
CA GLN A 133 -6.07 -16.97 -10.98
C GLN A 133 -4.86 -16.35 -10.29
N LEU A 134 -5.00 -15.96 -9.03
CA LEU A 134 -3.99 -15.20 -8.27
C LEU A 134 -3.30 -16.06 -7.22
N GLY A 135 -3.83 -17.25 -6.93
CA GLY A 135 -3.39 -18.07 -5.81
C GLY A 135 -3.86 -17.51 -4.46
N GLY A 136 -3.73 -18.33 -3.42
CA GLY A 136 -4.12 -17.95 -2.05
C GLY A 136 -5.61 -18.01 -1.78
N THR A 137 -5.98 -17.54 -0.58
CA THR A 137 -7.37 -17.55 -0.08
C THR A 137 -7.87 -16.11 0.01
N TRP A 138 -8.85 -15.78 -0.81
CA TRP A 138 -9.48 -14.47 -0.87
C TRP A 138 -10.81 -14.47 -0.11
N ARG A 139 -11.22 -13.30 0.37
CA ARG A 139 -12.52 -13.08 0.99
C ARG A 139 -12.95 -11.63 0.81
N LEU A 140 -14.20 -11.35 1.21
CA LEU A 140 -14.64 -9.99 1.44
C LEU A 140 -14.03 -9.42 2.73
N PRO A 141 -13.78 -8.10 2.78
CA PRO A 141 -13.38 -7.42 4.01
C PRO A 141 -14.57 -7.33 4.99
N ASN A 142 -14.28 -7.16 6.27
CA ASN A 142 -15.28 -6.73 7.24
C ASN A 142 -15.48 -5.19 7.17
N LEU A 143 -16.38 -4.64 7.98
CA LEU A 143 -16.66 -3.20 7.95
C LEU A 143 -15.46 -2.35 8.39
N GLU A 144 -14.78 -2.75 9.45
CA GLU A 144 -13.61 -2.04 10.00
C GLU A 144 -12.46 -1.98 8.98
N GLU A 145 -12.15 -3.10 8.34
CA GLU A 145 -11.12 -3.23 7.29
C GLU A 145 -11.43 -2.31 6.10
N LEU A 146 -12.70 -2.25 5.68
CA LEU A 146 -13.14 -1.41 4.56
C LEU A 146 -13.11 0.09 4.92
N GLU A 147 -13.57 0.45 6.12
CA GLU A 147 -13.54 1.83 6.61
C GLU A 147 -12.11 2.36 6.78
N ASP A 148 -11.16 1.50 7.12
CA ASP A 148 -9.77 1.90 7.29
C ASP A 148 -9.07 2.26 5.97
N LEU A 149 -9.60 1.81 4.82
CA LEU A 149 -9.16 2.29 3.51
C LEU A 149 -9.50 3.77 3.27
N LEU A 150 -10.38 4.36 4.08
CA LEU A 150 -10.87 5.71 3.85
C LEU A 150 -9.82 6.76 4.19
N CYS A 151 -9.42 7.50 3.17
CA CYS A 151 -8.55 8.66 3.29
C CYS A 151 -9.38 9.89 3.69
N LYS A 152 -9.23 10.32 4.96
CA LYS A 152 -9.99 11.45 5.54
C LYS A 152 -9.73 12.80 4.86
N SER A 153 -8.58 12.97 4.21
CA SER A 153 -8.18 14.21 3.52
C SER A 153 -8.36 14.14 2.00
N CYS A 154 -8.77 13.00 1.44
CA CYS A 154 -8.88 12.81 0.00
C CYS A 154 -10.18 13.42 -0.56
N LYS A 155 -10.16 13.79 -1.85
CA LYS A 155 -11.39 14.12 -2.59
C LYS A 155 -12.12 12.82 -2.94
N ARG A 156 -13.43 12.87 -3.19
CA ARG A 156 -14.18 11.67 -3.63
C ARG A 156 -13.57 11.08 -4.92
N PRO A 157 -13.39 9.75 -5.01
CA PRO A 157 -13.63 8.72 -3.98
C PRO A 157 -12.65 8.85 -2.81
N LEU A 158 -13.14 8.69 -1.56
CA LEU A 158 -12.37 8.92 -0.33
C LEU A 158 -11.36 7.80 -0.03
N ILE A 159 -10.52 7.47 -1.00
CA ILE A 159 -9.49 6.44 -0.94
C ILE A 159 -8.21 7.02 -1.55
N ASP A 160 -7.05 6.48 -1.18
CA ASP A 160 -5.79 6.87 -1.78
C ASP A 160 -5.72 6.42 -3.26
N PRO A 161 -5.70 7.35 -4.24
CA PRO A 161 -5.68 7.01 -5.65
C PRO A 161 -4.34 6.44 -6.12
N GLU A 162 -3.25 6.64 -5.38
CA GLU A 162 -1.94 6.05 -5.70
C GLU A 162 -1.90 4.56 -5.36
N MET A 163 -2.57 4.19 -4.26
CA MET A 163 -2.69 2.80 -3.82
C MET A 163 -3.82 2.06 -4.57
N PHE A 164 -4.95 2.72 -4.82
CA PHE A 164 -6.14 2.11 -5.42
C PHE A 164 -6.66 2.91 -6.64
N PRO A 165 -5.92 2.90 -7.76
CA PRO A 165 -6.29 3.65 -8.95
C PRO A 165 -7.54 3.07 -9.62
N GLY A 166 -8.37 3.95 -10.19
CA GLY A 166 -9.59 3.53 -10.90
C GLY A 166 -10.75 3.10 -9.98
N THR A 167 -10.65 3.35 -8.68
CA THR A 167 -11.76 3.17 -7.73
C THR A 167 -12.91 4.13 -8.06
N GLU A 168 -14.13 3.64 -8.12
CA GLU A 168 -15.32 4.48 -8.36
C GLU A 168 -15.98 4.90 -7.03
N SER A 169 -16.70 6.03 -7.05
CA SER A 169 -17.47 6.50 -5.89
C SER A 169 -18.82 5.78 -5.76
N GLU A 170 -18.79 4.46 -5.63
CA GLU A 170 -19.94 3.58 -5.42
C GLU A 170 -19.79 2.78 -4.11
N PRO A 171 -20.88 2.21 -3.55
CA PRO A 171 -20.78 1.33 -2.37
C PRO A 171 -20.01 0.04 -2.66
N TYR A 172 -19.30 -0.46 -1.65
CA TYR A 172 -18.52 -1.70 -1.71
C TYR A 172 -19.05 -2.71 -0.68
N TRP A 173 -19.17 -3.99 -1.04
CA TRP A 173 -19.68 -5.00 -0.10
C TRP A 173 -18.68 -5.36 0.99
N THR A 174 -19.17 -5.57 2.21
CA THR A 174 -18.46 -6.28 3.27
C THR A 174 -18.99 -7.72 3.42
N GLY A 175 -18.17 -8.60 3.99
CA GLY A 175 -18.57 -9.94 4.41
C GLY A 175 -19.30 -9.95 5.75
N GLU A 176 -19.57 -8.78 6.33
CA GLU A 176 -20.13 -8.64 7.67
C GLU A 176 -21.65 -8.43 7.62
N GLN A 177 -22.37 -9.32 8.31
CA GLN A 177 -23.83 -9.27 8.39
C GLN A 177 -24.30 -8.22 9.39
N ASN A 178 -25.34 -7.48 9.05
CA ASN A 178 -25.89 -6.47 9.94
C ASN A 178 -26.63 -7.12 11.11
N GLY A 179 -26.14 -6.90 12.34
CA GLY A 179 -26.74 -7.44 13.56
C GLY A 179 -28.18 -6.98 13.82
N LEU A 180 -28.59 -5.83 13.30
CA LEU A 180 -29.96 -5.29 13.41
C LEU A 180 -30.89 -5.79 12.30
N SER A 181 -30.33 -6.32 11.21
CA SER A 181 -31.09 -6.88 10.10
C SER A 181 -30.33 -8.02 9.45
N THR A 182 -30.59 -9.24 9.91
CA THR A 182 -29.92 -10.47 9.46
C THR A 182 -30.15 -10.80 7.98
N ARG A 183 -31.00 -10.06 7.27
CA ARG A 183 -31.17 -10.20 5.81
C ARG A 183 -30.28 -9.25 5.00
N HIS A 184 -29.45 -8.44 5.65
CA HIS A 184 -28.63 -7.41 5.02
C HIS A 184 -27.17 -7.48 5.52
N TYR A 185 -26.26 -7.06 4.65
CA TYR A 185 -24.83 -6.92 4.92
C TYR A 185 -24.47 -5.43 4.99
N PHE A 186 -23.35 -5.10 5.63
CA PHE A 186 -22.81 -3.74 5.60
C PHE A 186 -22.20 -3.41 4.21
N SER A 187 -22.22 -2.13 3.84
CA SER A 187 -21.70 -1.61 2.57
C SER A 187 -21.39 -0.11 2.62
#